data_AF-A0A0F8Z2V1-F1
#
_entry.id   AF-A0A0F8Z2V1-F1
#
_cell.length_a   1.000
_cell.length_b   1.000
_cell.length_c   1.000
_cell.angle_alpha   90.00
_cell.angle_beta   90.00
_cell.angle_gamma   90.00
#
_symmetry.space_group_name_H-M   'P 1'
#
loop_
_entity.id
_entity.type
_entity.pdbx_description
1 polymer ?
#
loop_
_entity_poly.entity_id
_entity_poly.type
_entity_poly.pdbx_seq_one_letter_code
_entity_poly.pdbx_strand_id
1 'polypeptide(L)'
;MSGEGVHNVYDDIGLLSDIADLQSDIDDLTDAVTALQADVDAIEAIVVAEAILEETGGTLTTDGTLQTVYINNAPPGVWAPKWFNMDFANQTVTETIRLIVSHRIAPGGPWVIDDRETIVGVPVNAGISIKLKENRYGVRVT
;
A
#
# COMPACT_ATOMS: atom_id res chain seq x y z
N MET A 1 -23.93 -32.40 70.87
CA MET A 1 -23.42 -32.90 69.57
C MET A 1 -23.98 -31.99 68.51
N SER A 2 -23.23 -30.96 68.09
CA SER A 2 -23.62 -30.12 66.96
C SER A 2 -23.44 -30.96 65.71
N GLY A 3 -24.54 -31.35 65.07
CA GLY A 3 -24.48 -32.11 63.83
C GLY A 3 -23.73 -31.29 62.80
N GLU A 4 -22.58 -31.81 62.35
CA GLU A 4 -22.03 -31.40 61.06
C GLU A 4 -23.13 -31.66 60.04
N GLY A 5 -23.62 -30.56 59.45
CA GLY A 5 -24.65 -30.62 58.42
C GLY A 5 -24.19 -31.55 57.31
N VAL A 6 -25.14 -32.32 56.77
CA VAL A 6 -24.92 -33.20 55.63
C VAL A 6 -24.34 -32.36 54.49
N HIS A 7 -23.04 -32.53 54.18
CA HIS A 7 -22.44 -31.95 52.98
C HIS A 7 -23.13 -32.59 51.77
N ASN A 8 -23.85 -31.80 51.00
CA ASN A 8 -24.38 -32.25 49.72
C ASN A 8 -23.21 -32.44 48.75
N VAL A 9 -22.94 -33.67 48.35
CA VAL A 9 -21.89 -34.01 47.37
C VAL A 9 -22.22 -33.51 45.95
N TYR A 10 -23.41 -32.92 45.76
CA TYR A 10 -23.86 -32.21 44.56
C TYR A 10 -23.89 -30.69 44.75
N ASP A 11 -23.09 -30.15 45.67
CA ASP A 11 -22.98 -28.71 45.87
C ASP A 11 -22.11 -28.07 44.78
N ASP A 12 -22.72 -27.85 43.62
CA ASP A 12 -22.07 -27.30 42.42
C ASP A 12 -21.84 -25.77 42.51
N ILE A 13 -22.08 -25.14 43.67
CA ILE A 13 -21.97 -23.68 43.86
C ILE A 13 -20.59 -23.15 43.45
N GLY A 14 -19.51 -23.88 43.77
CA GLY A 14 -18.15 -23.50 43.35
C GLY A 14 -17.98 -23.51 41.83
N LEU A 15 -18.47 -24.56 41.16
CA LEU A 15 -18.41 -24.69 39.70
C LEU A 15 -19.26 -23.61 39.01
N LEU A 16 -20.41 -23.26 39.57
CA LEU A 16 -21.27 -22.19 39.05
C LEU A 16 -20.60 -20.82 39.19
N SER A 17 -19.84 -20.59 40.26
CA SER A 17 -19.04 -19.38 40.42
C SER A 17 -17.93 -19.30 39.38
N ASP A 18 -17.17 -20.38 39.21
CA ASP A 18 -16.08 -20.42 38.22
C ASP A 18 -16.60 -20.21 36.78
N ILE A 19 -17.78 -20.76 36.46
CA ILE A 19 -18.44 -20.54 35.16
C ILE A 19 -18.82 -19.07 34.98
N ALA A 20 -19.34 -18.42 36.01
CA ALA A 20 -19.70 -17.00 35.95
C ALA A 20 -18.47 -16.11 35.73
N ASP A 21 -17.36 -16.42 36.41
CA ASP A 21 -16.10 -15.70 36.24
C ASP A 21 -15.54 -15.89 34.82
N LEU A 22 -15.54 -17.13 34.30
CA LEU A 22 -15.14 -17.41 32.92
C LEU A 22 -16.02 -16.73 31.88
N GLN A 23 -17.32 -16.61 32.14
CA GLN A 23 -18.24 -15.87 31.26
C GLN A 23 -17.91 -14.38 31.24
N SER A 24 -17.60 -13.80 32.40
CA SER A 24 -17.15 -12.40 32.49
C SER A 24 -15.85 -12.18 31.70
N ASP A 25 -14.88 -13.07 31.83
CA ASP A 25 -13.61 -12.96 31.10
C ASP A 25 -13.81 -13.08 29.58
N ILE A 26 -14.73 -13.93 29.12
CA ILE A 26 -15.07 -14.09 27.71
C ILE A 26 -15.74 -12.83 27.16
N ASP A 27 -16.62 -12.20 27.93
CA ASP A 27 -17.28 -10.96 27.54
C ASP A 27 -16.25 -9.83 27.38
N ASP A 28 -15.33 -9.68 28.35
CA ASP A 28 -14.24 -8.69 28.30
C ASP A 28 -13.32 -8.91 27.08
N LEU A 29 -12.97 -10.17 26.79
CA LEU A 29 -12.15 -10.50 25.62
C LEU A 29 -12.88 -10.22 24.30
N THR A 30 -14.19 -10.45 24.26
CA THR A 30 -15.02 -10.17 23.08
C THR A 30 -15.06 -8.67 22.79
N ASP A 31 -15.19 -7.84 23.82
CA ASP A 31 -15.15 -6.39 23.70
C ASP A 31 -13.78 -5.90 23.21
N ALA A 32 -12.69 -6.43 23.78
CA ALA A 32 -11.33 -6.09 23.37
C ALA A 32 -11.05 -6.45 21.90
N VAL A 33 -11.49 -7.62 21.44
CA VAL A 33 -11.33 -8.04 20.03
C VAL A 33 -12.15 -7.16 19.10
N THR A 34 -13.35 -6.77 19.51
CA THR A 34 -14.22 -5.88 18.73
C THR A 34 -13.58 -4.50 18.56
N ALA A 35 -13.00 -3.93 19.62
CA ALA A 35 -12.28 -2.67 19.56
C ALA A 35 -11.06 -2.75 18.64
N LEU A 36 -10.29 -3.84 18.74
CA LEU A 36 -9.12 -4.03 17.88
C LEU A 36 -9.49 -4.13 16.39
N GLN A 37 -10.61 -4.78 16.07
CA GLN A 37 -11.09 -4.86 14.69
C GLN A 37 -11.45 -3.47 14.14
N ALA A 38 -12.09 -2.62 14.96
CA ALA A 38 -12.40 -1.25 14.55
C ALA A 38 -11.14 -0.42 14.27
N ASP A 39 -10.09 -0.58 15.08
CA ASP A 39 -8.80 0.08 14.85
C ASP A 39 -8.13 -0.41 13.55
N VAL A 40 -8.17 -1.73 13.29
CA VAL A 40 -7.63 -2.32 12.05
C VAL A 40 -8.36 -1.78 10.82
N ASP A 41 -9.70 -1.73 10.86
CA ASP A 41 -10.51 -1.21 9.75
C ASP A 41 -10.22 0.29 9.51
N ALA A 42 -10.02 1.07 10.57
CA ALA A 42 -9.66 2.48 10.46
C ALA A 42 -8.27 2.68 9.83
N ILE A 43 -7.28 1.86 10.22
CA ILE A 43 -5.94 1.88 9.63
C ILE A 43 -6.02 1.52 8.13
N GLU A 44 -6.77 0.48 7.77
CA GLU A 44 -6.95 0.09 6.37
C GLU A 44 -7.57 1.23 5.55
N ALA A 45 -8.60 1.90 6.07
CA ALA A 45 -9.23 3.04 5.41
C ALA A 45 -8.26 4.21 5.18
N ILE A 46 -7.41 4.53 6.16
CA ILE A 46 -6.38 5.58 6.04
C ILE A 46 -5.34 5.19 4.98
N VAL A 47 -4.84 3.96 5.01
CA VAL A 47 -3.84 3.45 4.04
C VAL A 47 -4.39 3.51 2.61
N VAL A 48 -5.66 3.13 2.42
CA VAL A 48 -6.32 3.21 1.11
C VAL A 48 -6.50 4.66 0.66
N ALA A 49 -6.87 5.56 1.58
CA ALA A 49 -7.04 6.99 1.26
C ALA A 49 -5.71 7.67 0.88
N GLU A 50 -4.61 7.37 1.56
CA GLU A 50 -3.27 7.87 1.23
C GLU A 50 -2.81 7.40 -0.17
N ALA A 51 -3.16 6.18 -0.58
CA ALA A 51 -2.82 5.65 -1.90
C ALA A 51 -3.47 6.41 -3.07
N ILE A 52 -4.50 7.22 -2.81
CA ILE A 52 -5.27 7.97 -3.83
C ILE A 52 -4.74 9.42 -4.00
N LEU A 53 -4.00 9.97 -3.02
CA LEU A 53 -3.74 11.42 -2.94
C LEU A 53 -2.52 11.94 -3.71
N GLU A 54 -1.66 11.09 -4.28
CA GLU A 54 -0.47 11.55 -5.03
C GLU A 54 -0.54 11.19 -6.52
N GLU A 55 -1.53 11.76 -7.22
CA GLU A 55 -1.46 11.94 -8.67
C GLU A 55 -0.42 13.02 -8.99
N THR A 56 0.81 12.63 -9.31
CA THR A 56 1.77 13.55 -9.94
C THR A 56 1.44 13.63 -11.44
N GLY A 57 0.36 14.34 -11.76
CA GLY A 57 -0.09 14.61 -13.13
C GLY A 57 0.13 16.07 -13.50
N GLY A 58 0.76 16.32 -14.65
CA GLY A 58 0.99 17.66 -15.15
C GLY A 58 1.47 17.65 -16.60
N THR A 59 1.25 18.75 -17.31
CA THR A 59 1.81 18.93 -18.66
C THR A 59 3.30 19.21 -18.54
N LEU A 60 4.14 18.32 -19.04
CA LEU A 60 5.56 18.61 -19.25
C LEU A 60 5.77 19.28 -20.61
N THR A 61 6.60 20.31 -20.64
CA THR A 61 7.07 20.93 -21.89
C THR A 61 8.48 20.45 -22.15
N THR A 62 8.71 19.81 -23.30
CA THR A 62 10.04 19.34 -23.70
C THR A 62 10.94 20.54 -23.99
N ASP A 63 12.01 20.70 -23.21
CA ASP A 63 12.98 21.80 -23.36
C ASP A 63 14.37 21.29 -23.80
N GLY A 64 14.47 20.00 -24.14
CA GLY A 64 15.72 19.34 -24.50
C GLY A 64 16.59 18.94 -23.29
N THR A 65 16.17 19.24 -22.07
CA THR A 65 16.81 18.74 -20.85
C THR A 65 16.15 17.45 -20.36
N LEU A 66 16.88 16.66 -19.57
CA LEU A 66 16.34 15.47 -18.93
C LEU A 66 15.44 15.91 -17.77
N GLN A 67 14.14 15.65 -17.89
CA GLN A 67 13.16 16.02 -16.88
C GLN A 67 12.78 14.78 -16.08
N THR A 68 12.57 14.92 -14.77
CA THR A 68 12.10 13.79 -13.98
C THR A 68 10.59 13.82 -13.89
N VAL A 69 9.95 12.84 -14.52
CA VAL A 69 8.49 12.75 -14.59
C VAL A 69 7.95 12.04 -13.35
N TYR A 70 8.70 11.07 -12.83
CA TYR A 70 8.28 10.26 -11.70
C TYR A 70 9.46 9.77 -10.88
N ILE A 71 9.40 9.89 -9.55
CA ILE A 71 10.30 9.21 -8.61
C ILE A 71 9.46 8.56 -7.50
N ASN A 72 9.60 7.25 -7.34
CA ASN A 72 9.24 6.59 -6.09
C ASN A 72 10.45 6.50 -5.16
N ASN A 73 10.43 7.21 -4.03
CA ASN A 73 11.39 7.00 -2.94
C ASN A 73 10.72 6.36 -1.70
N ALA A 74 9.49 5.86 -1.83
CA ALA A 74 8.67 5.46 -0.68
C ALA A 74 9.28 4.26 0.10
N PRO A 75 9.06 4.20 1.43
CA PRO A 75 9.35 3.03 2.24
C PRO A 75 8.59 1.78 1.73
N PRO A 76 9.10 0.56 1.99
CA PRO A 76 8.44 -0.67 1.57
C PRO A 76 7.06 -0.80 2.23
N GLY A 77 5.99 -0.69 1.44
CA GLY A 77 4.61 -0.97 1.89
C GLY A 77 3.57 0.05 1.46
N VAL A 78 3.95 1.26 1.04
CA VAL A 78 3.00 2.38 0.90
C VAL A 78 2.48 2.55 -0.53
N TRP A 79 3.33 2.39 -1.55
CA TRP A 79 2.91 2.62 -2.94
C TRP A 79 3.85 1.99 -3.97
N ALA A 80 3.28 1.26 -4.95
CA ALA A 80 4.02 0.62 -6.04
C ALA A 80 3.24 0.76 -7.36
N PRO A 81 3.32 1.92 -8.06
CA PRO A 81 2.64 2.08 -9.32
C PRO A 81 3.16 1.04 -10.30
N LYS A 82 2.21 0.31 -10.90
CA LYS A 82 2.50 -0.78 -11.85
C LYS A 82 2.56 -0.28 -13.29
N TRP A 83 2.05 0.92 -13.54
CA TRP A 83 1.89 1.48 -14.86
C TRP A 83 2.24 2.95 -14.85
N PHE A 84 2.95 3.38 -15.88
CA PHE A 84 3.18 4.75 -16.24
C PHE A 84 2.50 4.98 -17.59
N ASN A 85 1.57 5.95 -17.64
CA ASN A 85 0.82 6.26 -18.85
C ASN A 85 1.24 7.64 -19.36
N MET A 86 1.47 7.77 -20.65
CA MET A 86 1.75 9.03 -21.32
C MET A 86 0.84 9.20 -22.53
N ASP A 87 0.34 10.43 -22.70
CA ASP A 87 -0.48 10.84 -23.84
C ASP A 87 0.31 11.77 -24.76
N PHE A 88 0.41 11.39 -26.02
CA PHE A 88 1.09 12.08 -27.11
C PHE A 88 0.10 12.76 -28.07
N ALA A 89 -1.15 12.98 -27.69
CA ALA A 89 -2.16 13.63 -28.53
C ALA A 89 -1.71 14.97 -29.13
N ASN A 90 -0.79 15.69 -28.46
CA ASN A 90 -0.25 16.97 -28.90
C ASN A 90 1.17 16.90 -29.47
N GLN A 91 1.75 15.71 -29.66
CA GLN A 91 3.07 15.57 -30.25
C GLN A 91 3.03 15.91 -31.74
N THR A 92 4.08 16.59 -32.21
CA THR A 92 4.27 17.01 -33.60
C THR A 92 5.33 16.15 -34.29
N VAL A 93 5.34 16.18 -35.64
CA VAL A 93 6.27 15.38 -36.46
C VAL A 93 7.75 15.73 -36.27
N THR A 94 8.07 16.89 -35.72
CA THR A 94 9.45 17.35 -35.50
C THR A 94 10.01 16.98 -34.14
N GLU A 95 9.17 16.48 -33.23
CA GLU A 95 9.57 16.20 -31.86
C GLU A 95 10.11 14.78 -31.70
N THR A 96 11.07 14.63 -30.79
CA THR A 96 11.59 13.33 -30.38
C THR A 96 11.58 13.28 -28.86
N ILE A 97 10.96 12.26 -28.31
CA ILE A 97 10.85 12.02 -26.88
C ILE A 97 11.59 10.73 -26.55
N ARG A 98 12.45 10.77 -25.53
CA ARG A 98 13.16 9.60 -25.02
C ARG A 98 12.68 9.33 -23.61
N LEU A 99 12.05 8.19 -23.41
CA LEU A 99 11.61 7.72 -22.11
C LEU A 99 12.64 6.75 -21.56
N ILE A 100 13.08 6.98 -20.34
CA ILE A 100 14.04 6.12 -19.65
C ILE A 100 13.44 5.71 -18.31
N VAL A 101 13.21 4.41 -18.14
CA VAL A 101 12.81 3.83 -16.86
C VAL A 101 14.05 3.31 -16.17
N SER A 102 14.27 3.77 -14.94
CA SER A 102 15.40 3.36 -14.09
C SER A 102 14.91 2.83 -12.75
N HIS A 103 15.71 1.98 -12.11
CA HIS A 103 15.44 1.40 -10.80
C HIS A 103 16.70 1.36 -9.92
N ARG A 104 16.54 1.12 -8.61
CA ARG A 104 17.68 0.91 -7.70
C ARG A 104 17.83 -0.56 -7.30
N ILE A 105 19.07 -1.00 -7.14
CA ILE A 105 19.37 -2.37 -6.68
C ILE A 105 19.60 -2.41 -5.16
N ALA A 106 19.90 -1.26 -4.55
CA ALA A 106 20.20 -1.12 -3.13
C ALA A 106 19.63 0.22 -2.59
N PRO A 107 19.36 0.32 -1.27
CA PRO A 107 18.88 1.54 -0.66
C PRO A 107 19.93 2.65 -0.83
N GLY A 108 19.51 3.81 -1.37
CA GLY A 108 20.40 4.93 -1.66
C GLY A 108 21.41 4.69 -2.81
N GLY A 109 21.32 3.56 -3.52
CA GLY A 109 22.22 3.21 -4.62
C GLY A 109 22.02 4.04 -5.89
N PRO A 110 22.92 3.89 -6.88
CA PRO A 110 22.78 4.53 -8.18
C PRO A 110 21.54 4.01 -8.93
N TRP A 111 20.98 4.86 -9.80
CA TRP A 111 19.90 4.48 -10.72
C TRP A 111 20.46 3.61 -11.85
N VAL A 112 19.85 2.46 -12.06
CA VAL A 112 20.17 1.50 -13.12
C VAL A 112 19.05 1.53 -14.14
N ILE A 113 19.38 1.69 -15.42
CA ILE A 113 18.39 1.70 -16.50
C ILE A 113 17.78 0.30 -16.61
N ASP A 114 16.45 0.22 -16.54
CA ASP A 114 15.68 -0.99 -16.78
C ASP A 114 15.25 -1.05 -18.26
N ASP A 115 14.65 0.05 -18.74
CA ASP A 115 14.11 0.15 -20.09
C ASP A 115 14.32 1.53 -20.71
N ARG A 116 14.31 1.60 -22.04
CA ARG A 116 14.39 2.84 -22.81
C ARG A 116 13.52 2.75 -24.07
N GLU A 117 12.72 3.77 -24.31
CA GLU A 117 11.93 3.89 -25.52
C GLU A 117 12.21 5.25 -26.18
N THR A 118 12.26 5.27 -27.51
CA THR A 118 12.46 6.51 -28.28
C THR A 118 11.32 6.68 -29.26
N ILE A 119 10.57 7.75 -29.08
CA ILE A 119 9.38 8.07 -29.85
C ILE A 119 9.71 9.26 -30.73
N VAL A 120 9.62 9.05 -32.04
CA VAL A 120 9.98 10.06 -33.05
C VAL A 120 8.73 10.43 -33.84
N GLY A 121 8.46 11.73 -33.93
CA GLY A 121 7.29 12.26 -34.62
C GLY A 121 5.99 11.84 -33.96
N VAL A 122 4.90 11.79 -34.73
CA VAL A 122 3.58 11.44 -34.19
C VAL A 122 3.45 9.92 -34.09
N PRO A 123 3.32 9.33 -32.89
CA PRO A 123 3.15 7.90 -32.72
C PRO A 123 1.77 7.44 -33.26
N VAL A 124 1.71 6.20 -33.74
CA VAL A 124 0.46 5.61 -34.26
C VAL A 124 -0.61 5.52 -33.17
N ASN A 125 -0.20 5.29 -31.92
CA ASN A 125 -1.06 5.32 -30.75
C ASN A 125 -0.66 6.52 -29.88
N ALA A 126 -1.60 7.42 -29.61
CA ALA A 126 -1.38 8.57 -28.75
C ALA A 126 -1.16 8.16 -27.27
N GLY A 127 -1.81 7.10 -26.81
CA GLY A 127 -1.59 6.55 -25.47
C GLY A 127 -0.50 5.49 -25.45
N ILE A 128 0.54 5.70 -24.64
CA ILE A 128 1.56 4.69 -24.35
C ILE A 128 1.53 4.35 -22.86
N SER A 129 1.46 3.06 -22.57
CA SER A 129 1.48 2.51 -21.22
C SER A 129 2.74 1.67 -21.03
N ILE A 130 3.55 2.04 -20.05
CA ILE A 130 4.77 1.31 -19.67
C ILE A 130 4.52 0.63 -18.33
N LYS A 131 4.72 -0.69 -18.28
CA LYS A 131 4.64 -1.44 -17.03
C LYS A 131 5.91 -1.18 -16.21
N LEU A 132 5.76 -0.68 -15.00
CA LEU A 132 6.87 -0.46 -14.08
C LEU A 132 7.21 -1.75 -13.36
N LYS A 133 8.51 -2.04 -13.24
CA LYS A 133 9.02 -3.17 -12.49
C LYS A 133 8.80 -2.96 -10.99
N GLU A 134 8.35 -4.02 -10.32
CA GLU A 134 8.28 -4.01 -8.86
C GLU A 134 9.70 -3.85 -8.29
N ASN A 135 9.94 -2.73 -7.61
CA ASN A 135 11.24 -2.45 -7.02
C ASN A 135 11.11 -1.84 -5.62
N ARG A 136 11.71 -2.52 -4.65
CA ARG A 136 11.73 -2.11 -3.23
C ARG A 136 12.50 -0.80 -2.97
N TYR A 137 13.49 -0.49 -3.78
CA TYR A 137 14.41 0.63 -3.58
C TYR A 137 14.10 1.84 -4.47
N GLY A 138 13.00 1.78 -5.22
CA GLY A 138 12.49 2.88 -6.02
C GLY A 138 12.60 2.67 -7.52
N VAL A 139 11.75 3.40 -8.23
CA VAL A 139 11.68 3.49 -9.70
C VAL A 139 11.66 4.96 -10.07
N ARG A 140 12.32 5.30 -11.17
CA ARG A 140 12.36 6.65 -11.74
C ARG A 140 12.05 6.60 -13.23
N VAL A 141 11.17 7.48 -13.68
CA VAL A 141 10.93 7.73 -15.11
C VAL A 141 11.41 9.14 -15.43
N THR A 142 12.23 9.25 -16.47
CA THR A 142 12.75 10.50 -17.01
C THR A 142 12.52 10.58 -18.50
#